data_AF-A0A6G3RZZ8-F1
#
_entry.id   AF-A0A6G3RZZ8-F1
#
_cell.length_a   1.000
_cell.length_b   1.000
_cell.length_c   1.000
_cell.angle_alpha   90.00
_cell.angle_beta   90.00
_cell.angle_gamma   90.00
#
_symmetry.space_group_name_H-M   'P 1'
#
loop_
_entity.id
_entity.type
_entity.pdbx_description
1 polymer ?
#
loop_
_entity_poly.entity_id
_entity_poly.type
_entity_poly.pdbx_seq_one_letter_code
_entity_poly.pdbx_strand_id
1 'polypeptide(L)'
;MTAQLTFREADTDDLGTLVALYDGAARWMVDHGIDQWKPGEKDEAHFRRRMKEGEVWLAESDGAAAGGYELWWADEPAWGAQPPVAGYVHRLMVR
;
A
#
# COMPACT_ATOMS: atom_id res chain seq x y z
N MET A 1 -0.28 22.33 -12.99
CA MET A 1 -1.04 22.42 -11.73
C MET A 1 -0.60 21.25 -10.88
N THR A 2 -0.11 21.47 -9.66
CA THR A 2 0.17 20.38 -8.72
C THR A 2 -1.17 19.88 -8.21
N ALA A 3 -1.48 18.59 -8.41
CA ALA A 3 -2.64 17.97 -7.80
C ALA A 3 -2.49 18.05 -6.27
N GLN A 4 -3.55 18.48 -5.57
CA GLN A 4 -3.54 18.54 -4.12
C GLN A 4 -3.94 17.16 -3.58
N LEU A 5 -3.00 16.51 -2.89
CA LEU A 5 -3.25 15.21 -2.26
C LEU A 5 -3.66 15.40 -0.80
N THR A 6 -4.69 14.65 -0.39
CA THR A 6 -5.02 14.44 1.02
C THR A 6 -4.67 13.01 1.41
N PHE A 7 -4.23 12.82 2.66
CA PHE A 7 -3.82 11.52 3.18
C PHE A 7 -4.68 11.16 4.38
N ARG A 8 -5.10 9.90 4.42
CA ARG A 8 -5.82 9.32 5.57
C ARG A 8 -5.44 7.85 5.73
N GLU A 9 -5.55 7.36 6.96
CA GLU A 9 -5.55 5.92 7.19
C GLU A 9 -6.78 5.29 6.52
N ALA A 10 -6.58 4.13 5.93
CA ALA A 10 -7.61 3.33 5.31
C ALA A 10 -8.39 2.56 6.37
N ASP A 11 -9.68 2.37 6.13
CA ASP A 11 -10.54 1.55 6.98
C ASP A 11 -11.06 0.31 6.23
N THR A 12 -11.97 -0.45 6.86
CA THR A 12 -12.46 -1.70 6.29
C THR A 12 -13.30 -1.53 5.03
N ASP A 13 -13.83 -0.33 4.77
CA ASP A 13 -14.61 -0.04 3.56
C ASP A 13 -13.68 0.22 2.36
N ASP A 14 -12.38 0.45 2.60
CA ASP A 14 -11.36 0.68 1.57
C ASP A 14 -10.70 -0.60 1.02
N LEU A 15 -11.03 -1.78 1.56
CA LEU A 15 -10.33 -3.02 1.21
C LEU A 15 -10.35 -3.33 -0.29
N GLY A 16 -11.51 -3.15 -0.94
CA GLY A 16 -11.62 -3.32 -2.39
C GLY A 16 -10.78 -2.31 -3.17
N THR A 17 -10.67 -1.07 -2.68
CA THR A 17 -9.81 -0.03 -3.27
C THR A 17 -8.33 -0.41 -3.19
N LEU A 18 -7.88 -0.93 -2.05
CA LEU A 18 -6.49 -1.36 -1.83
C LEU A 18 -6.13 -2.57 -2.71
N VAL A 19 -7.03 -3.56 -2.83
CA VAL A 19 -6.85 -4.70 -3.75
C VAL A 19 -6.72 -4.18 -5.19
N ALA A 20 -7.59 -3.27 -5.61
CA ALA A 20 -7.54 -2.70 -6.96
C ALA A 20 -6.26 -1.88 -7.21
N LEU A 21 -5.74 -1.16 -6.20
CA LEU A 21 -4.45 -0.46 -6.28
C LEU A 21 -3.28 -1.43 -6.46
N TYR A 22 -3.24 -2.49 -5.64
CA TYR A 22 -2.20 -3.51 -5.73
C TYR A 22 -2.22 -4.21 -7.10
N ASP A 23 -3.39 -4.66 -7.51
CA ASP A 23 -3.57 -5.34 -8.79
C ASP A 23 -3.23 -4.44 -9.98
N GLY A 24 -3.58 -3.15 -9.90
CA GLY A 24 -3.19 -2.16 -10.91
C GLY A 24 -1.67 -2.05 -11.05
N ALA A 25 -0.97 -1.88 -9.92
CA ALA A 25 0.48 -1.82 -9.91
C ALA A 25 1.13 -3.14 -10.38
N ALA A 26 0.59 -4.28 -9.97
CA ALA A 26 1.09 -5.59 -10.38
C ALA A 26 0.90 -5.84 -11.89
N ARG A 27 -0.25 -5.46 -12.46
CA ARG A 27 -0.46 -5.53 -13.92
C ARG A 27 0.53 -4.64 -14.66
N TRP A 28 0.73 -3.40 -14.20
CA TRP A 28 1.72 -2.49 -14.78
C TRP A 28 3.13 -3.10 -14.77
N MET A 29 3.56 -3.70 -13.65
CA MET A 29 4.85 -4.38 -13.56
C MET A 29 4.98 -5.51 -14.59
N VAL A 30 3.97 -6.38 -14.68
CA VAL A 30 3.94 -7.48 -15.65
C VAL A 30 4.00 -6.98 -17.09
N ASP A 31 3.22 -5.95 -17.42
CA ASP A 31 3.18 -5.34 -18.76
C ASP A 31 4.54 -4.73 -19.16
N HIS A 32 5.37 -4.35 -18.17
CA HIS A 32 6.72 -3.83 -18.35
C HIS A 32 7.82 -4.89 -18.16
N GLY A 33 7.46 -6.18 -18.07
CA GLY A 33 8.41 -7.27 -17.93
C GLY A 33 9.12 -7.36 -16.56
N ILE A 34 8.56 -6.73 -15.53
CA ILE A 34 9.09 -6.75 -14.16
C ILE A 34 8.50 -7.95 -13.42
N ASP A 35 9.36 -8.91 -13.05
CA ASP A 35 8.96 -10.12 -12.32
C ASP A 35 9.06 -9.92 -10.80
N GLN A 36 8.07 -9.24 -10.20
CA GLN A 36 8.04 -8.95 -8.76
C GLN A 36 6.67 -9.17 -8.11
N TRP A 37 5.63 -8.45 -8.53
CA TRP A 37 4.26 -8.61 -8.02
C TRP A 37 3.38 -9.25 -9.08
N LYS A 38 2.41 -10.08 -8.66
CA LYS A 38 1.42 -10.68 -9.55
C LYS A 38 0.00 -10.28 -9.15
N PRO A 39 -0.89 -10.02 -10.13
CA PRO A 39 -2.30 -9.74 -9.83
C PRO A 39 -2.92 -10.89 -9.01
N GLY A 40 -3.70 -10.55 -7.98
CA GLY A 40 -4.34 -11.49 -7.08
C GLY A 40 -3.49 -11.96 -5.89
N GLU A 41 -2.22 -11.54 -5.75
CA GLU A 41 -1.38 -11.96 -4.62
C GLU A 41 -1.75 -11.30 -3.28
N LYS A 42 -2.53 -10.22 -3.29
CA LYS A 42 -2.96 -9.49 -2.09
C LYS A 42 -4.45 -9.23 -2.19
N ASP A 43 -5.19 -9.90 -1.33
CA ASP A 43 -6.64 -9.81 -1.24
C ASP A 43 -7.08 -8.93 -0.06
N GLU A 44 -8.39 -8.82 0.15
CA GLU A 44 -8.95 -8.05 1.28
C GLU A 44 -8.49 -8.60 2.63
N ALA A 45 -8.26 -9.92 2.75
CA ALA A 45 -7.80 -10.54 3.98
C ALA A 45 -6.37 -10.11 4.33
N HIS A 46 -5.49 -9.99 3.32
CA HIS A 46 -4.16 -9.40 3.48
C HIS A 46 -4.26 -7.98 4.05
N PHE A 47 -5.01 -7.08 3.41
CA PHE A 47 -5.08 -5.68 3.84
C PHE A 47 -5.76 -5.51 5.20
N ARG A 48 -6.81 -6.30 5.48
CA ARG A 48 -7.46 -6.32 6.80
C ARG A 48 -6.49 -6.75 7.91
N ARG A 49 -5.59 -7.69 7.63
CA ARG A 49 -4.53 -8.07 8.58
C ARG A 49 -3.53 -6.93 8.75
N ARG A 50 -3.11 -6.29 7.66
CA ARG A 50 -2.15 -5.18 7.71
C ARG A 50 -2.66 -3.97 8.49
N MET A 51 -3.94 -3.62 8.36
CA MET A 51 -4.60 -2.59 9.19
C MET A 51 -4.63 -2.91 10.69
N LYS A 52 -4.55 -4.19 11.08
CA LYS A 52 -4.48 -4.59 12.50
C LYS A 52 -3.06 -4.56 13.05
N GLU A 53 -2.08 -4.83 12.19
CA GLU A 53 -0.67 -4.97 12.56
C GLU A 53 0.11 -3.65 12.43
N GLY A 54 -0.42 -2.69 11.70
CA GLY A 54 0.19 -1.39 11.46
C GLY A 54 -0.73 -0.49 10.66
N GLU A 55 -0.15 0.46 9.96
CA GLU A 55 -0.91 1.50 9.28
C GLU A 55 -0.98 1.21 7.78
N VAL A 56 -2.16 1.41 7.20
CA VAL A 56 -2.38 1.41 5.76
C VAL A 56 -2.94 2.77 5.39
N TRP A 57 -2.28 3.47 4.48
CA TRP A 57 -2.62 4.84 4.11
C TRP A 57 -3.11 4.91 2.68
N LEU A 58 -4.08 5.78 2.44
CA LEU A 58 -4.52 6.19 1.12
C LEU A 58 -4.16 7.64 0.87
N ALA A 59 -3.74 7.90 -0.37
CA ALA A 59 -3.63 9.23 -0.93
C ALA A 59 -4.82 9.48 -1.86
N GLU A 60 -5.54 10.57 -1.67
CA GLU A 60 -6.71 10.95 -2.45
C GLU A 60 -6.45 12.24 -3.22
N SER A 61 -6.89 12.28 -4.49
CA SER A 61 -6.95 13.47 -5.33
C SER A 61 -8.38 13.59 -5.88
N ASP A 62 -8.98 14.77 -5.78
CA ASP A 62 -10.33 15.04 -6.32
C ASP A 62 -11.40 14.03 -5.87
N GLY A 63 -11.30 13.54 -4.62
CA GLY A 63 -12.24 12.57 -4.03
C GLY A 63 -12.05 11.13 -4.48
N ALA A 64 -10.97 10.82 -5.20
CA ALA A 64 -10.64 9.47 -5.64
C ALA A 64 -9.27 9.03 -5.11
N ALA A 65 -9.12 7.75 -4.78
CA ALA A 65 -7.84 7.18 -4.39
C ALA A 65 -6.84 7.24 -5.57
N ALA A 66 -5.78 8.02 -5.39
CA ALA A 66 -4.65 8.17 -6.32
C ALA A 66 -3.53 7.15 -6.02
N GLY A 67 -3.45 6.67 -4.78
CA GLY A 67 -2.48 5.67 -4.38
C GLY A 67 -2.65 5.23 -2.93
N GLY A 68 -1.77 4.35 -2.49
CA GLY A 68 -1.72 3.90 -1.11
C GLY A 68 -0.40 3.23 -0.78
N TYR A 69 -0.14 3.07 0.51
CA TYR A 69 1.05 2.40 1.02
C TYR A 69 0.79 1.84 2.42
N GLU A 70 1.66 0.95 2.86
CA GLU A 70 1.68 0.48 4.23
C GLU A 70 2.88 1.09 4.96
N LEU A 71 2.67 1.52 6.21
CA LEU A 71 3.73 2.04 7.06
C LEU A 71 3.97 1.07 8.22
N TRP A 72 5.19 0.56 8.31
CA TRP A 72 5.60 -0.40 9.31
C TRP A 72 6.58 0.28 10.27
N TRP A 73 6.37 0.17 11.57
CA TRP A 73 7.29 0.73 12.58
C TRP A 73 8.38 -0.26 13.03
N ALA A 74 8.26 -1.52 12.60
CA ALA A 74 9.27 -2.56 12.74
C ALA A 74 9.28 -3.46 11.50
N ASP A 75 10.46 -3.76 10.98
CA ASP A 75 10.68 -4.66 9.84
C ASP A 75 11.90 -5.57 10.09
N GLU A 76 11.79 -6.39 11.14
CA GLU A 76 12.85 -7.32 11.54
C GLU A 76 13.26 -8.31 10.43
N PRO A 77 12.35 -8.85 9.59
CA PRO A 77 12.75 -9.74 8.51
C PRO A 77 13.75 -9.11 7.52
N ALA A 78 13.69 -7.80 7.30
CA ALA A 78 14.61 -7.09 6.39
C ALA A 78 15.83 -6.49 7.12
N TRP A 79 15.64 -5.95 8.33
CA TRP A 79 16.66 -5.14 9.02
C TRP A 79 17.15 -5.72 10.36
N GLY A 80 16.58 -6.84 10.81
CA GLY A 80 16.77 -7.34 12.18
C GLY A 80 16.15 -6.41 13.24
N ALA A 81 16.44 -6.67 14.51
CA ALA A 81 15.97 -5.81 15.61
C ALA A 81 16.61 -4.41 15.49
N GLN A 82 15.77 -3.38 15.35
CA GLN A 82 16.17 -1.98 15.23
C GLN A 82 15.57 -1.11 16.34
N PRO A 83 16.23 -0.01 16.74
CA PRO A 83 15.61 1.00 17.61
C PRO A 83 14.37 1.64 16.95
N PRO A 84 13.36 2.09 17.73
CA PRO A 84 12.11 2.63 17.20
C PRO A 84 12.25 4.10 16.76
N VAL A 85 13.13 4.36 15.79
CA VAL A 85 13.47 5.70 15.29
C VAL A 85 13.19 5.88 13.80
N ALA A 86 12.60 4.86 13.15
CA ALA A 86 12.32 4.85 11.73
C ALA A 86 10.98 4.18 11.44
N GLY A 87 10.33 4.64 10.37
CA GLY A 87 9.21 3.95 9.72
C GLY A 87 9.63 3.43 8.35
N TYR A 88 9.12 2.27 7.98
CA TYR A 88 9.43 1.56 6.75
C TYR A 88 8.21 1.57 5.84
N VAL A 89 8.35 2.17 4.66
CA VAL A 89 7.27 2.21 3.66
C VAL A 89 7.30 0.91 2.87
N HIS A 90 6.19 0.19 2.90
CA HIS A 90 5.98 -1.00 2.09
C HIS A 90 4.85 -0.78 1.09
N ARG A 91 4.93 -1.48 -0.05
CA ARG A 91 3.85 -1.58 -1.03
C ARG A 91 3.31 -0.21 -1.42
N LEU A 92 4.19 0.68 -1.90
CA LEU A 92 3.77 1.91 -2.54
C LEU A 92 3.07 1.57 -3.87
N MET A 93 1.78 1.88 -3.94
CA MET A 93 0.90 1.60 -5.08
C MET A 93 0.34 2.92 -5.59
N VAL A 94 0.42 3.16 -6.89
CA VAL A 94 -0.03 4.40 -7.53
C VAL A 94 -0.86 4.03 -8.76
N ARG A 95 -1.88 4.84 -9.06
CA ARG A 95 -2.67 4.76 -10.29
C ARG A 95 -2.18 5.72 -11.36
#